data_AF-A0A1I2GWJ5-F1
#
_entry.id   AF-A0A1I2GWJ5-F1
#
_cell.length_a   1.000
_cell.length_b   1.000
_cell.length_c   1.000
_cell.angle_alpha   90.00
_cell.angle_beta   90.00
_cell.angle_gamma   90.00
#
_symmetry.space_group_name_H-M   'P 1'
#
loop_
_entity.id
_entity.type
_entity.pdbx_description
1 polymer ?
#
loop_
_entity_poly.entity_id
_entity_poly.type
_entity_poly.pdbx_seq_one_letter_code
_entity_poly.pdbx_strand_id
1 'polypeptide(L)'
;MQARSLAVTLCTLALGLASTTAQASNYPPDYDVCGLTETLYAGPFKVIRDFVDPWDEHYKLTIVYDGYLRDEYADDQINFYVSLNGNDELLEALPGAYDDAYVLLDSGPRACHWCGNGWNPPGSCEGVTFDPYQSGKWVCSQPSAVEEHLFFWAFDDFGNLNAWDIELAAEAGGEWDSDYGNNYAVRFEPRGCW
;
A
#
# COMPACT_ATOMS: atom_id res chain seq x y z
N MET A 1 -14.40 -24.85 -75.68
CA MET A 1 -13.04 -24.91 -75.09
C MET A 1 -12.37 -23.59 -75.45
N GLN A 2 -11.90 -22.70 -74.60
CA GLN A 2 -11.57 -22.71 -73.17
C GLN A 2 -12.09 -21.42 -72.52
N ALA A 3 -12.26 -21.50 -71.20
CA ALA A 3 -12.75 -20.44 -70.32
C ALA A 3 -11.60 -19.86 -69.47
N ARG A 4 -11.93 -18.78 -68.76
CA ARG A 4 -11.33 -18.24 -67.51
C ARG A 4 -10.31 -17.12 -67.73
N SER A 5 -10.66 -15.87 -67.41
CA SER A 5 -10.74 -15.24 -66.07
C SER A 5 -9.37 -14.85 -65.54
N LEU A 6 -9.06 -13.55 -65.59
CA LEU A 6 -8.00 -12.91 -64.82
C LEU A 6 -8.66 -11.95 -63.82
N ALA A 7 -8.87 -12.48 -62.61
CA ALA A 7 -8.93 -11.71 -61.38
C ALA A 7 -7.49 -11.72 -60.80
N VAL A 8 -6.99 -10.81 -59.97
CA VAL A 8 -7.56 -10.03 -58.88
C VAL A 8 -6.64 -8.81 -58.70
N THR A 9 -7.21 -7.63 -58.50
CA THR A 9 -6.49 -6.42 -58.09
C THR A 9 -5.93 -6.60 -56.67
N LEU A 10 -4.61 -6.60 -56.50
CA LEU A 10 -3.99 -6.45 -55.18
C LEU A 10 -4.24 -5.02 -54.69
N CYS A 11 -5.12 -4.87 -53.70
CA CYS A 11 -5.20 -3.66 -52.89
C CYS A 11 -4.70 -4.05 -51.49
N THR A 12 -3.39 -4.02 -51.27
CA THR A 12 -2.79 -4.06 -49.94
C THR A 12 -3.08 -2.72 -49.26
N LEU A 13 -4.19 -2.64 -48.53
CA LEU A 13 -4.34 -1.59 -47.52
C LEU A 13 -3.33 -1.90 -46.43
N ALA A 14 -2.23 -1.16 -46.42
CA ALA A 14 -1.39 -1.04 -45.24
C ALA A 14 -2.30 -0.52 -44.11
N LEU A 15 -2.55 -1.35 -43.11
CA LEU A 15 -2.99 -0.87 -41.82
C LEU A 15 -1.87 0.06 -41.33
N GLY A 16 -2.07 1.35 -41.50
CA GLY A 16 -1.37 2.35 -40.73
C GLY A 16 -1.70 2.05 -39.28
N LEU A 17 -0.81 1.32 -38.61
CA LEU A 17 -0.69 1.31 -37.18
C LEU A 17 -0.48 2.77 -36.78
N ALA A 18 -1.59 3.46 -36.52
CA ALA A 18 -1.56 4.68 -35.74
C ALA A 18 -0.85 4.27 -34.46
N SER A 19 0.42 4.65 -34.38
CA SER A 19 1.19 4.58 -33.15
C SER A 19 0.46 5.57 -32.25
N THR A 20 -0.50 5.07 -31.48
CA THR A 20 -0.90 5.76 -30.27
C THR A 20 0.40 5.87 -29.50
N THR A 21 0.97 7.08 -29.49
CA THR A 21 2.01 7.42 -28.54
C THR A 21 1.47 6.98 -27.20
N ALA A 22 2.03 5.90 -26.64
CA ALA A 22 1.77 5.52 -25.27
C ALA A 22 2.15 6.76 -24.47
N GLN A 23 1.16 7.48 -23.97
CA GLN A 23 1.43 8.51 -22.99
C GLN A 23 1.86 7.73 -21.76
N ALA A 24 3.14 7.77 -21.44
CA ALA A 24 3.59 7.34 -20.12
C ALA A 24 2.82 8.22 -19.13
N SER A 25 1.81 7.65 -18.47
CA SER A 25 1.07 8.38 -17.45
C SER A 25 2.00 8.54 -16.26
N ASN A 26 2.35 9.78 -15.97
CA ASN A 26 3.17 10.13 -14.81
C ASN A 26 2.26 10.20 -13.58
N TYR A 27 1.82 9.05 -13.07
CA TYR A 27 1.10 8.97 -11.80
C TYR A 27 2.09 9.11 -10.64
N PRO A 28 1.65 9.67 -9.49
CA PRO A 28 2.48 9.65 -8.30
C PRO A 28 2.70 8.20 -7.83
N PRO A 29 3.84 7.90 -7.20
CA PRO A 29 4.10 6.57 -6.63
C PRO A 29 3.08 6.13 -5.57
N ASP A 30 2.40 7.08 -4.90
CA ASP A 30 1.34 6.77 -3.93
C ASP A 30 -0.07 6.70 -4.54
N TYR A 31 -0.15 6.66 -5.88
CA TYR A 31 -1.41 6.53 -6.59
C TYR A 31 -1.99 5.13 -6.36
N ASP A 32 -3.24 5.08 -5.90
CA ASP A 32 -3.97 3.83 -5.75
C ASP A 32 -4.34 3.24 -7.12
N VAL A 33 -3.52 2.30 -7.60
CA VAL A 33 -3.72 1.64 -8.90
C VAL A 33 -4.70 0.46 -8.77
N CYS A 34 -4.77 -0.15 -7.59
CA CYS A 34 -5.51 -1.39 -7.40
C CYS A 34 -6.91 -1.17 -6.80
N GLY A 35 -7.02 -0.36 -5.75
CA GLY A 35 -8.28 -0.08 -5.04
C GLY A 35 -8.92 -1.31 -4.40
N LEU A 36 -8.16 -2.41 -4.23
CA LEU A 36 -8.63 -3.60 -3.55
C LEU A 36 -8.37 -3.44 -2.06
N THR A 37 -9.38 -3.81 -1.26
CA THR A 37 -9.28 -3.85 0.20
C THR A 37 -9.73 -5.21 0.69
N GLU A 38 -8.96 -5.79 1.60
CA GLU A 38 -9.34 -7.00 2.33
C GLU A 38 -9.51 -6.67 3.81
N THR A 39 -10.48 -7.31 4.46
CA THR A 39 -10.76 -7.09 5.89
C THR A 39 -10.94 -8.42 6.58
N LEU A 40 -10.23 -8.60 7.68
CA LEU A 40 -10.34 -9.75 8.59
C LEU A 40 -10.57 -9.24 10.01
N TYR A 41 -11.01 -10.16 10.87
CA TYR A 41 -11.29 -9.87 12.28
C TYR A 41 -10.63 -10.92 13.15
N ALA A 42 -10.08 -10.50 14.29
CA ALA A 42 -9.65 -11.41 15.35
C ALA A 42 -9.91 -10.77 16.72
N GLY A 43 -10.82 -11.38 17.47
CA GLY A 43 -11.29 -10.83 18.73
C GLY A 43 -11.83 -9.39 18.55
N PRO A 44 -11.34 -8.41 19.33
CA PRO A 44 -11.74 -7.01 19.24
C PRO A 44 -11.06 -6.24 18.08
N PHE A 45 -10.19 -6.90 17.31
CA PHE A 45 -9.47 -6.27 16.21
C PHE A 45 -10.18 -6.46 14.86
N LYS A 46 -10.22 -5.37 14.10
CA LYS A 46 -10.50 -5.35 12.66
C LYS A 46 -9.22 -4.98 11.93
N VAL A 47 -8.78 -5.84 11.03
CA VAL A 47 -7.52 -5.70 10.30
C VAL A 47 -7.85 -5.51 8.83
N ILE A 48 -7.35 -4.43 8.24
CA ILE A 48 -7.63 -4.02 6.87
C ILE A 48 -6.32 -3.96 6.10
N ARG A 49 -6.25 -4.68 4.99
CA ARG A 49 -5.14 -4.62 4.04
C ARG A 49 -5.62 -3.94 2.77
N ASP A 50 -5.05 -2.78 2.46
CA ASP A 50 -5.30 -2.06 1.22
C ASP A 50 -4.15 -2.25 0.24
N PHE A 51 -4.49 -2.49 -1.02
CA PHE A 51 -3.56 -2.68 -2.10
C PHE A 51 -3.43 -1.35 -2.84
N VAL A 52 -2.26 -0.71 -2.79
CA VAL A 52 -2.06 0.61 -3.42
C VAL A 52 -1.40 0.42 -4.79
N ASP A 53 -0.16 -0.07 -4.79
CA ASP A 53 0.60 -0.44 -5.99
C ASP A 53 1.30 -1.79 -5.76
N PRO A 54 0.68 -2.90 -6.18
CA PRO A 54 1.27 -4.24 -6.03
C PRO A 54 2.55 -4.47 -6.81
N TRP A 55 2.84 -3.66 -7.83
CA TRP A 55 4.02 -3.82 -8.66
C TRP A 55 5.26 -3.19 -8.03
N ASP A 56 5.06 -2.21 -7.15
CA ASP A 56 6.09 -1.52 -6.38
C ASP A 56 6.00 -1.84 -4.86
N GLU A 57 5.45 -3.01 -4.50
CA GLU A 57 5.38 -3.50 -3.12
C GLU A 57 4.65 -2.53 -2.15
N HIS A 58 3.69 -1.76 -2.65
CA HIS A 58 3.00 -0.71 -1.90
C HIS A 58 1.61 -1.16 -1.43
N TYR A 59 1.50 -1.38 -0.13
CA TYR A 59 0.31 -1.83 0.58
C TYR A 59 0.16 -1.02 1.88
N LYS A 60 -1.07 -0.92 2.36
CA LYS A 60 -1.36 -0.35 3.68
C LYS A 60 -1.97 -1.40 4.58
N LEU A 61 -1.61 -1.34 5.85
CA LEU A 61 -2.18 -2.13 6.91
C LEU A 61 -2.81 -1.20 7.94
N THR A 62 -4.14 -1.25 8.06
CA THR A 62 -4.86 -0.56 9.11
C THR A 62 -5.34 -1.57 10.14
N ILE A 63 -4.96 -1.38 11.39
CA ILE A 63 -5.43 -2.19 12.53
C ILE A 63 -6.32 -1.30 13.36
N VAL A 64 -7.54 -1.74 13.60
CA VAL A 64 -8.53 -1.03 14.41
C VAL A 64 -8.91 -1.89 15.60
N TYR A 65 -9.01 -1.28 16.77
CA TYR A 65 -9.33 -1.93 18.03
C TYR A 65 -10.61 -1.34 18.63
N ASP A 66 -11.51 -2.23 19.02
CA ASP A 66 -12.77 -1.90 19.71
C ASP A 66 -13.00 -2.86 20.88
N GLY A 67 -11.98 -3.00 21.74
CA GLY A 67 -12.00 -3.88 22.90
C GLY A 67 -12.20 -3.13 24.23
N TYR A 68 -12.22 -3.90 25.32
CA TYR A 68 -12.64 -3.39 26.63
C TYR A 68 -11.69 -2.35 27.23
N LEU A 69 -10.42 -2.30 26.82
CA LEU A 69 -9.46 -1.31 27.35
C LEU A 69 -9.90 0.13 27.01
N ARG A 70 -10.71 0.32 25.97
CA ARG A 70 -11.26 1.63 25.58
C ARG A 70 -12.31 2.17 26.56
N ASP A 71 -12.88 1.31 27.39
CA ASP A 71 -13.82 1.74 28.45
C ASP A 71 -13.06 2.41 29.63
N GLU A 72 -11.75 2.16 29.75
CA GLU A 72 -10.94 2.56 30.91
C GLU A 72 -9.83 3.55 30.55
N TYR A 73 -9.33 3.51 29.32
CA TYR A 73 -8.19 4.30 28.84
C TYR A 73 -8.57 5.08 27.57
N ALA A 74 -8.01 6.29 27.40
CA ALA A 74 -8.16 7.03 26.16
C ALA A 74 -7.40 6.35 25.01
N ASP A 75 -7.83 6.55 23.76
CA ASP A 75 -7.25 5.87 22.60
C ASP A 75 -5.73 6.09 22.46
N ASP A 76 -5.23 7.28 22.80
CA ASP A 76 -3.80 7.64 22.78
C ASP A 76 -2.99 7.07 23.95
N GLN A 77 -3.63 6.31 24.85
CA GLN A 77 -2.99 5.58 25.94
C GLN A 77 -2.91 4.08 25.65
N ILE A 78 -3.51 3.62 24.54
CA ILE A 78 -3.54 2.23 24.13
C ILE A 78 -2.42 2.00 23.12
N ASN A 79 -1.61 0.99 23.40
CA ASN A 79 -0.57 0.51 22.49
C ASN A 79 -1.03 -0.80 21.84
N PHE A 80 -0.72 -0.98 20.56
CA PHE A 80 -0.93 -2.25 19.87
C PHE A 80 0.41 -2.97 19.75
N TYR A 81 0.48 -4.17 20.31
CA TYR A 81 1.49 -5.14 19.90
C TYR A 81 1.07 -5.66 18.53
N VAL A 82 1.96 -5.52 17.54
CA VAL A 82 1.73 -5.96 16.17
C VAL A 82 2.92 -6.80 15.75
N SER A 83 2.70 -8.06 15.40
CA SER A 83 3.69 -8.88 14.69
C SER A 83 3.20 -9.16 13.28
N LEU A 84 4.01 -8.85 12.28
CA LEU A 84 3.77 -9.21 10.87
C LEU A 84 4.88 -10.15 10.40
N ASN A 85 4.51 -11.38 10.05
CA ASN A 85 5.44 -12.43 9.61
C ASN A 85 6.63 -12.64 10.57
N GLY A 86 6.40 -12.46 11.87
CA GLY A 86 7.39 -12.64 12.94
C GLY A 86 8.25 -11.42 13.27
N ASN A 87 8.07 -10.28 12.59
CA ASN A 87 8.64 -9.00 13.02
C ASN A 87 7.61 -8.25 13.84
N ASP A 88 7.94 -7.93 15.09
CA ASP A 88 7.04 -7.27 16.03
C ASP A 88 7.48 -5.87 16.42
N GLU A 89 6.48 -5.03 16.73
CA GLU A 89 6.62 -3.70 17.33
C GLU A 89 5.44 -3.39 18.25
N LEU A 90 5.67 -2.47 19.19
CA LEU A 90 4.62 -1.90 20.04
C LEU A 90 4.33 -0.47 19.56
N LEU A 91 3.11 -0.24 19.08
CA LEU A 91 2.73 0.98 18.38
C LEU A 91 1.66 1.74 19.15
N GLU A 92 1.87 3.03 19.38
CA GLU A 92 0.85 3.90 19.98
C GLU A 92 -0.35 4.03 19.02
N ALA A 93 -1.55 3.79 19.52
CA ALA A 93 -2.75 3.96 18.74
C ALA A 93 -3.08 5.45 18.57
N LEU A 94 -3.66 5.77 17.42
CA LEU A 94 -4.19 7.09 17.12
C LEU A 94 -5.70 7.11 17.42
N PRO A 95 -6.24 8.24 17.89
CA PRO A 95 -7.68 8.41 18.02
C PRO A 95 -8.32 8.48 16.63
N GLY A 96 -9.26 7.57 16.37
CA GLY A 96 -10.00 7.48 15.12
C GLY A 96 -11.16 8.46 15.01
N ALA A 97 -11.71 8.55 13.81
CA ALA A 97 -12.82 9.46 13.52
C ALA A 97 -14.18 8.90 13.98
N TYR A 98 -14.26 7.60 14.28
CA TYR A 98 -15.52 6.90 14.54
C TYR A 98 -15.51 6.18 15.88
N ASP A 99 -14.90 6.81 16.90
CA ASP A 99 -14.76 6.22 18.23
C ASP A 99 -14.07 4.86 18.13
N ASP A 100 -12.88 4.86 17.53
CA ASP A 100 -12.05 3.69 17.32
C ASP A 100 -10.57 4.02 17.56
N ALA A 101 -9.83 3.15 18.26
CA ALA A 101 -8.37 3.26 18.35
C ALA A 101 -7.76 2.55 17.14
N TYR A 102 -6.82 3.17 16.44
CA TYR A 102 -6.25 2.56 15.24
C TYR A 102 -4.77 2.85 15.03
N VAL A 103 -4.12 1.97 14.27
CA VAL A 103 -2.78 2.16 13.73
C VAL A 103 -2.87 2.02 12.21
N LEU A 104 -2.20 2.92 11.48
CA LEU A 104 -2.04 2.87 10.04
C LEU A 104 -0.56 2.72 9.71
N LEU A 105 -0.22 1.65 8.99
CA LEU A 105 1.12 1.35 8.49
C LEU A 105 1.10 1.36 6.96
N ASP A 106 2.17 1.87 6.37
CA ASP A 106 2.31 2.00 4.93
C ASP A 106 3.66 1.42 4.48
N SER A 107 3.66 0.43 3.57
CA SER A 107 4.88 -0.21 3.08
C SER A 107 5.56 0.57 1.98
N GLY A 108 4.92 1.61 1.43
CA GLY A 108 5.42 2.36 0.28
C GLY A 108 5.53 3.86 0.50
N PRO A 109 5.90 4.60 -0.56
CA PRO A 109 5.98 6.05 -0.52
C PRO A 109 4.60 6.69 -0.31
N ARG A 110 4.56 7.85 0.35
CA ARG A 110 3.31 8.59 0.62
C ARG A 110 3.50 10.10 0.60
N ALA A 111 2.38 10.81 0.49
CA ALA A 111 2.35 12.27 0.39
C ALA A 111 3.27 12.76 -0.75
N CYS A 112 3.13 12.12 -1.92
CA CYS A 112 3.96 12.41 -3.07
C CYS A 112 3.60 13.77 -3.71
N HIS A 113 4.62 14.53 -4.05
CA HIS A 113 4.49 15.82 -4.73
C HIS A 113 5.39 15.88 -5.97
N TRP A 114 4.87 16.41 -7.07
CA TRP A 114 5.65 16.58 -8.29
C TRP A 114 6.52 17.83 -8.17
N CYS A 115 7.83 17.64 -8.18
CA CYS A 115 8.80 18.72 -8.23
C CYS A 115 9.29 18.86 -9.67
N GLY A 116 9.00 20.00 -10.30
CA GLY A 116 9.39 20.29 -11.67
C GLY A 116 10.41 21.42 -11.77
N ASN A 117 10.87 21.67 -12.99
CA ASN A 117 11.76 22.80 -13.31
C ASN A 117 11.00 24.15 -13.43
N GLY A 118 9.81 24.24 -12.82
CA GLY A 118 8.89 25.37 -12.87
C GLY A 118 8.52 25.86 -11.46
N TRP A 119 7.30 26.35 -11.29
CA TRP A 119 6.81 26.70 -9.95
C TRP A 119 6.57 25.44 -9.13
N ASN A 120 7.12 25.43 -7.90
CA ASN A 120 6.95 24.35 -6.93
C ASN A 120 6.29 24.92 -5.66
N PRO A 121 5.49 24.12 -4.93
CA PRO A 121 4.98 24.54 -3.63
C PRO A 121 6.16 24.86 -2.68
N PRO A 122 6.06 25.92 -1.85
CA PRO A 122 7.10 26.25 -0.89
C PRO A 122 7.38 25.08 0.07
N GLY A 123 8.66 24.76 0.28
CA GLY A 123 9.11 23.72 1.23
C GLY A 123 9.04 22.27 0.74
N SER A 124 8.23 21.94 -0.27
CA SER A 124 8.08 20.55 -0.73
C SER A 124 9.17 20.09 -1.71
N CYS A 125 9.86 21.04 -2.36
CA CYS A 125 10.87 20.76 -3.38
C CYS A 125 12.22 21.40 -3.06
N GLU A 126 12.46 21.77 -1.80
CA GLU A 126 13.72 22.37 -1.37
C GLU A 126 14.87 21.35 -1.47
N GLY A 127 16.01 21.78 -2.03
CA GLY A 127 17.18 20.91 -2.21
C GLY A 127 17.07 19.87 -3.34
N VAL A 128 15.95 19.83 -4.06
CA VAL A 128 15.73 18.90 -5.16
C VAL A 128 16.55 19.32 -6.38
N THR A 129 17.52 18.48 -6.77
CA THR A 129 18.28 18.65 -8.02
C THR A 129 17.70 17.80 -9.14
N PHE A 130 17.70 18.35 -10.36
CA PHE A 130 17.22 17.69 -11.57
C PHE A 130 18.38 17.44 -12.52
N ASP A 131 18.42 16.26 -13.14
CA ASP A 131 19.39 16.00 -14.21
C ASP A 131 19.03 16.82 -15.45
N PRO A 132 20.03 17.13 -16.32
CA PRO A 132 19.76 17.74 -17.61
C PRO A 132 18.70 16.90 -18.35
N TYR A 133 17.67 17.57 -18.88
CA TYR A 133 16.54 16.99 -19.63
C TYR A 133 15.43 16.31 -18.82
N GLN A 134 15.47 16.30 -17.48
CA GLN A 134 14.31 15.89 -16.67
C GLN A 134 13.25 16.99 -16.60
N SER A 135 11.98 16.64 -16.80
CA SER A 135 10.85 17.56 -16.62
C SER A 135 10.50 17.76 -15.14
N GLY A 136 10.88 16.81 -14.28
CA GLY A 136 10.67 16.81 -12.85
C GLY A 136 10.83 15.41 -12.27
N LYS A 137 10.55 15.25 -10.97
CA LYS A 137 10.45 13.96 -10.29
C LYS A 137 9.47 14.03 -9.12
N TRP A 138 8.94 12.88 -8.73
CA TRP A 138 8.15 12.75 -7.52
C TRP A 138 9.04 12.79 -6.28
N VAL A 139 8.60 13.55 -5.29
CA VAL A 139 9.21 13.60 -3.95
C VAL A 139 8.16 13.11 -2.97
N CYS A 140 8.46 12.04 -2.26
CA CYS A 140 7.54 11.36 -1.35
C CYS A 140 8.21 11.14 0.00
N SER A 141 7.41 11.10 1.06
CA SER A 141 7.85 10.54 2.34
C SER A 141 8.00 9.03 2.17
N GLN A 142 9.11 8.48 2.67
CA GLN A 142 9.36 7.04 2.65
C GLN A 142 8.68 6.36 3.86
N PRO A 143 8.55 5.02 3.85
CA PRO A 143 8.25 4.26 5.05
C PRO A 143 9.21 4.63 6.18
N SER A 144 8.69 4.62 7.41
CA SER A 144 9.52 4.78 8.61
C SER A 144 10.32 3.50 8.88
N ALA A 145 11.36 3.59 9.72
CA ALA A 145 12.13 2.40 10.09
C ALA A 145 11.28 1.30 10.75
N VAL A 146 10.20 1.68 11.45
CA VAL A 146 9.23 0.75 12.04
C VAL A 146 8.45 0.02 10.95
N GLU A 147 7.97 0.74 9.93
CA GLU A 147 7.26 0.14 8.80
C GLU A 147 8.19 -0.73 7.96
N GLU A 148 9.41 -0.29 7.68
CA GLU A 148 10.42 -1.09 6.98
C GLU A 148 10.71 -2.40 7.72
N HIS A 149 10.81 -2.36 9.05
CA HIS A 149 10.99 -3.55 9.89
C HIS A 149 9.78 -4.48 9.85
N LEU A 150 8.57 -3.96 10.08
CA LEU A 150 7.35 -4.78 10.08
C LEU A 150 7.10 -5.41 8.70
N PHE A 151 7.26 -4.66 7.61
CA PHE A 151 7.04 -5.15 6.26
C PHE A 151 8.22 -5.92 5.66
N PHE A 152 9.34 -6.08 6.39
CA PHE A 152 10.55 -6.72 5.86
C PHE A 152 10.31 -8.11 5.25
N TRP A 153 9.39 -8.90 5.82
CA TRP A 153 9.01 -10.23 5.31
C TRP A 153 7.62 -10.27 4.67
N ALA A 154 6.98 -9.11 4.46
CA ALA A 154 5.70 -9.01 3.77
C ALA A 154 5.80 -9.35 2.28
N PHE A 155 7.00 -9.24 1.71
CA PHE A 155 7.36 -9.56 0.33
C PHE A 155 8.54 -10.54 0.29
N ASP A 156 8.66 -11.31 -0.77
CA ASP A 156 9.83 -12.17 -1.00
C ASP A 156 10.98 -11.40 -1.69
N ASP A 157 12.14 -12.04 -1.86
CA ASP A 157 13.32 -11.44 -2.50
C ASP A 157 13.10 -11.01 -3.97
N PHE A 158 11.96 -11.39 -4.57
CA PHE A 158 11.57 -11.04 -5.93
C PHE A 158 10.43 -10.03 -5.98
N GLY A 159 10.01 -9.48 -4.83
CA GLY A 159 8.92 -8.51 -4.70
C GLY A 159 7.52 -9.12 -4.77
N ASN A 160 7.39 -10.45 -4.69
CA ASN A 160 6.07 -11.08 -4.62
C ASN A 160 5.53 -10.98 -3.20
N LEU A 161 4.22 -10.71 -3.10
CA LEU A 161 3.51 -10.69 -1.84
C LEU A 161 3.57 -12.07 -1.14
N ASN A 162 4.06 -12.09 0.10
CA ASN A 162 3.95 -13.27 0.96
C ASN A 162 2.56 -13.33 1.60
N ALA A 163 2.25 -14.47 2.21
CA ALA A 163 1.12 -14.48 3.14
C ALA A 163 1.47 -13.58 4.33
N TRP A 164 0.48 -12.88 4.85
CA TRP A 164 0.66 -12.02 6.03
C TRP A 164 0.03 -12.72 7.22
N ASP A 165 0.87 -13.33 8.04
CA ASP A 165 0.51 -13.82 9.37
C ASP A 165 0.67 -12.67 10.34
N ILE A 166 -0.44 -12.21 10.91
CA ILE A 166 -0.49 -11.05 11.79
C ILE A 166 -0.93 -11.49 13.18
N GLU A 167 -0.11 -11.19 14.18
CA GLU A 167 -0.47 -11.34 15.60
C GLU A 167 -0.70 -9.99 16.25
N LEU A 168 -1.72 -9.90 17.10
CA LEU A 168 -2.21 -8.66 17.69
C LEU A 168 -2.54 -8.82 19.18
N ALA A 169 -2.20 -7.81 19.96
CA ALA A 169 -2.73 -7.59 21.29
C ALA A 169 -2.78 -6.08 21.57
N ALA A 170 -3.65 -5.66 22.48
CA ALA A 170 -3.66 -4.27 22.95
C ALA A 170 -3.15 -4.22 24.39
N GLU A 171 -2.41 -3.17 24.72
CA GLU A 171 -1.85 -2.91 26.04
C GLU A 171 -2.19 -1.49 26.47
N ALA A 172 -2.64 -1.34 27.71
CA ALA A 172 -2.80 -0.04 28.34
C ALA A 172 -2.61 -0.16 29.85
N GLY A 173 -1.77 0.68 30.44
CA GLY A 173 -1.60 0.72 31.91
C GLY A 173 -1.04 -0.58 32.52
N GLY A 174 -0.39 -1.45 31.74
CA GLY A 174 0.07 -2.77 32.14
C GLY A 174 -0.98 -3.88 31.99
N GLU A 175 -2.19 -3.57 31.54
CA GLU A 175 -3.24 -4.51 31.22
C GLU A 175 -3.17 -4.92 29.75
N TRP A 176 -3.52 -6.17 29.46
CA TRP A 176 -3.43 -6.75 28.12
C TRP A 176 -4.77 -7.29 27.68
N ASP A 177 -5.24 -6.85 26.52
CA ASP A 177 -6.34 -7.47 25.79
C ASP A 177 -5.77 -8.44 24.74
N SER A 178 -5.88 -9.73 25.06
CA SER A 178 -5.29 -10.85 24.33
C SER A 178 -6.20 -12.09 24.39
N ASP A 179 -5.97 -13.07 23.50
CA ASP A 179 -6.73 -14.32 23.45
C ASP A 179 -6.30 -15.31 24.54
N TYR A 180 -6.79 -15.09 25.76
CA TYR A 180 -6.55 -15.95 26.93
C TYR A 180 -5.05 -16.21 27.21
N GLY A 181 -4.22 -15.18 27.02
CA GLY A 181 -2.77 -15.25 27.23
C GLY A 181 -1.95 -15.57 25.97
N ASN A 182 -2.60 -15.69 24.80
CA ASN A 182 -1.95 -15.66 23.49
C ASN A 182 -2.38 -14.41 22.72
N ASN A 183 -1.66 -14.03 21.68
CA ASN A 183 -2.08 -12.95 20.78
C ASN A 183 -3.27 -13.39 19.91
N TYR A 184 -4.12 -12.44 19.54
CA TYR A 184 -5.07 -12.63 18.45
C TYR A 184 -4.32 -12.80 17.14
N ALA A 185 -4.84 -13.62 16.22
CA ALA A 185 -4.16 -13.85 14.95
C ALA A 185 -5.11 -13.80 13.76
N VAL A 186 -4.66 -13.17 12.67
CA VAL A 186 -5.30 -13.24 11.34
C VAL A 186 -4.26 -13.59 10.29
N ARG A 187 -4.70 -14.17 9.19
CA ARG A 187 -3.86 -14.46 8.04
C ARG A 187 -4.49 -13.96 6.76
N PHE A 188 -3.78 -13.12 6.02
CA PHE A 188 -4.12 -12.82 4.64
C PHE A 188 -3.31 -13.69 3.68
N GLU A 189 -3.98 -14.32 2.73
CA GLU A 189 -3.30 -15.09 1.70
C GLU A 189 -2.64 -14.17 0.64
N PRO A 190 -1.58 -14.63 -0.03
CA PRO A 190 -1.01 -13.93 -1.18
C PRO A 190 -2.07 -13.75 -2.25
N ARG A 191 -2.39 -12.50 -2.56
CA ARG A 191 -3.32 -12.15 -3.63
C ARG A 191 -2.76 -11.00 -4.45
N GLY A 192 -3.09 -10.97 -5.73
CA GLY A 192 -2.87 -9.82 -6.58
C GLY A 192 -4.17 -9.04 -6.78
N CYS A 193 -4.10 -8.03 -7.64
CA CYS A 193 -5.23 -7.15 -7.94
C CYS A 193 -6.16 -7.64 -9.05
N TRP A 194 -6.24 -8.96 -9.28
CA TRP A 194 -6.98 -9.59 -10.37
C TRP A 194 -7.81 -10.79 -9.92
#